data_AF-A0AAD6AQ14-F1
#
_entry.id   AF-A0AAD6AQ14-F1
#
_cell.length_a   1.000
_cell.length_b   1.000
_cell.length_c   1.000
_cell.angle_alpha   90.00
_cell.angle_beta   90.00
_cell.angle_gamma   90.00
#
_symmetry.space_group_name_H-M   'P 1'
#
loop_
_entity.id
_entity.type
_entity.pdbx_description
1 polymer ?
#
loop_
_entity_poly.entity_id
_entity_poly.type
_entity_poly.pdbx_seq_one_letter_code
_entity_poly.pdbx_strand_id
1 'polypeptide(L)'
;MEMKKRVLLELRNRKPKDVSNISTRLCVCEQEGEGSVQRESDGEVEGLTEEYSELEILSMVNVGLSSLSKLPALPKLSKLEVSDNLISGDLDSLVEKCPNLTYLNLSGNKIKELSSIKTLEGSVHLKESSVHLKESSVHLKESSVHLKEGTVHLKESSVHLKEGSVHLKESSVHLKEGSVHLKESSVHLKEGSVHLKEGSVHLKESSVHLKEGSVHLKKGSVHLKESSVHLKEGSVHLKEGSVHLKESSVHLKEGSVHLKESSVHLKEGSVHLKEGSVHLKESSVHLKESSQSLKHLKSLDLYSCEVSSLEEYRPSVFQLLPQIKYLDGYDPQDNELPDSNDEEDEDDDDDDVAGPHVHDDDDDDEDDDESSEVEEGEVGLSYLMKEGIQDEEDDGDYVEEEEDEEEDGDAAEAQGEKRKREADDEADDDDDE
;
A
#
# COMPACT_ATOMS: atom_id res chain seq x y z
N MET A 1 -26.17 43.07 -26.52
CA MET A 1 -25.26 42.46 -27.52
C MET A 1 -24.73 41.20 -26.88
N GLU A 2 -24.82 40.06 -27.57
CA GLU A 2 -24.34 38.78 -27.02
C GLU A 2 -22.83 38.81 -26.78
N MET A 3 -22.38 38.23 -25.66
CA MET A 3 -20.97 38.14 -25.28
C MET A 3 -20.11 37.53 -26.40
N LYS A 4 -20.55 36.41 -27.01
CA LYS A 4 -19.86 35.75 -28.12
C LYS A 4 -19.67 36.67 -29.34
N LYS A 5 -20.72 37.42 -29.70
CA LYS A 5 -20.65 38.40 -30.79
C LYS A 5 -19.68 39.53 -30.45
N ARG A 6 -19.63 39.98 -29.18
CA ARG A 6 -18.69 41.02 -28.73
C ARG A 6 -17.23 40.54 -28.76
N VAL A 7 -16.95 39.33 -28.27
CA VAL A 7 -15.61 38.73 -28.30
C VAL A 7 -15.08 38.69 -29.74
N LEU A 8 -15.91 38.28 -30.70
CA LEU A 8 -15.55 38.29 -32.13
C LEU A 8 -15.26 39.70 -32.68
N LEU A 9 -15.94 40.74 -32.19
CA LEU A 9 -15.68 42.12 -32.59
C LEU A 9 -14.35 42.65 -32.02
N GLU A 10 -13.97 42.24 -30.80
CA GLU A 10 -12.70 42.64 -30.17
C GLU A 10 -11.46 42.01 -30.84
N LEU A 11 -11.63 40.89 -31.54
CA LEU A 11 -10.56 40.29 -32.34
C LEU A 11 -10.04 41.26 -33.41
N ARG A 12 -10.89 42.12 -34.00
CA ARG A 12 -10.51 43.10 -35.05
C ARG A 12 -9.65 42.48 -36.17
N ASN A 13 -10.03 41.28 -36.63
CA ASN A 13 -9.30 40.45 -37.62
C ASN A 13 -7.93 39.91 -37.17
N ARG A 14 -7.57 40.02 -35.89
CA ARG A 14 -6.43 39.31 -35.28
C ARG A 14 -6.81 37.87 -34.97
N LYS A 15 -5.82 36.99 -34.85
CA LYS A 15 -6.04 35.62 -34.35
C LYS A 15 -6.19 35.68 -32.83
N PRO A 16 -7.03 34.81 -32.21
CA PRO A 16 -7.22 34.76 -30.75
C PRO A 16 -5.90 34.72 -29.95
N LYS A 17 -4.93 33.95 -30.44
CA LYS A 17 -3.59 33.82 -29.85
C LYS A 17 -2.73 35.08 -29.85
N ASP A 18 -3.09 36.11 -30.61
CA ASP A 18 -2.30 37.35 -30.73
C ASP A 18 -2.96 38.50 -29.92
N VAL A 19 -3.96 38.20 -29.08
CA VAL A 19 -4.75 39.20 -28.33
C VAL A 19 -4.40 39.13 -26.84
N SER A 20 -3.84 40.22 -26.32
CA SER A 20 -3.49 40.36 -24.90
C SER A 20 -4.57 41.04 -24.04
N ASN A 21 -5.56 41.69 -24.64
CA ASN A 21 -6.61 42.39 -23.90
C ASN A 21 -7.99 42.21 -24.56
N ILE A 22 -8.99 41.81 -23.77
CA ILE A 22 -10.39 41.71 -24.17
C ILE A 22 -11.28 42.41 -23.15
N SER A 23 -12.20 43.23 -23.65
CA SER A 23 -13.23 43.89 -22.84
C SER A 23 -14.62 43.65 -23.44
N THR A 24 -15.51 43.02 -22.68
CA THR A 24 -16.90 42.71 -23.06
C THR A 24 -17.92 43.48 -22.23
N ARG A 25 -17.53 44.62 -21.64
CA ARG A 25 -18.39 45.47 -20.80
C ARG A 25 -19.76 45.71 -21.45
N LEU A 26 -20.83 45.65 -20.64
CA LEU A 26 -22.23 45.91 -21.04
C LEU A 26 -22.80 44.94 -22.11
N CYS A 27 -22.23 43.73 -22.23
CA CYS A 27 -22.79 42.66 -23.04
C CYS A 27 -23.71 41.75 -22.20
N VAL A 28 -24.52 40.90 -22.83
CA VAL A 28 -25.34 39.92 -22.11
C VAL A 28 -24.95 38.52 -22.58
N CYS A 29 -24.82 37.56 -21.68
CA CYS A 29 -24.73 36.15 -22.02
C CYS A 29 -26.13 35.65 -22.45
N GLU A 30 -26.55 35.85 -23.70
CA GLU A 30 -27.86 35.47 -24.23
C GLU A 30 -27.73 34.51 -25.41
N GLN A 31 -28.68 33.58 -25.56
CA GLN A 31 -29.00 32.90 -26.82
C GLN A 31 -30.28 33.50 -27.43
N GLU A 32 -30.22 33.89 -28.72
CA GLU A 32 -31.39 34.29 -29.51
C GLU A 32 -32.40 33.14 -29.66
N GLY A 33 -33.52 33.22 -28.93
CA GLY A 33 -34.74 32.47 -29.20
C GLY A 33 -35.92 33.43 -29.34
N GLU A 34 -36.44 33.60 -30.56
CA GLU A 34 -37.65 34.37 -30.81
C GLU A 34 -38.85 33.72 -30.11
N GLY A 35 -39.30 34.30 -29.00
CA GLY A 35 -40.60 34.00 -28.38
C GLY A 35 -40.56 33.80 -26.87
N SER A 36 -41.26 34.68 -26.15
CA SER A 36 -41.58 34.60 -24.71
C SER A 36 -40.37 34.42 -23.77
N VAL A 37 -39.82 35.56 -23.36
CA VAL A 37 -38.73 35.74 -22.38
C VAL A 37 -39.02 35.00 -21.07
N GLN A 38 -38.52 33.76 -20.94
CA GLN A 38 -38.09 33.21 -19.66
C GLN A 38 -36.60 33.53 -19.51
N ARG A 39 -36.29 34.34 -18.50
CA ARG A 39 -34.97 34.92 -18.21
C ARG A 39 -34.09 33.91 -17.48
N GLU A 40 -33.64 32.87 -18.16
CA GLU A 40 -32.65 31.94 -17.60
C GLU A 40 -31.53 31.73 -18.63
N SER A 41 -30.67 32.75 -18.76
CA SER A 41 -29.31 32.51 -19.22
C SER A 41 -28.58 31.76 -18.11
N ASP A 42 -27.85 30.72 -18.45
CA ASP A 42 -26.96 29.96 -17.56
C ASP A 42 -25.91 30.85 -16.89
N GLY A 43 -25.68 32.08 -17.40
CA GLY A 43 -24.85 33.09 -16.74
C GLY A 43 -23.37 32.71 -16.77
N GLU A 44 -22.95 32.03 -17.83
CA GLU A 44 -21.60 31.51 -17.96
C GLU A 44 -20.84 32.21 -19.08
N VAL A 45 -19.52 32.03 -19.09
CA VAL A 45 -18.61 32.62 -20.08
C VAL A 45 -18.87 32.01 -21.47
N GLU A 46 -19.10 32.85 -22.48
CA GLU A 46 -19.30 32.41 -23.86
C GLU A 46 -18.34 33.09 -24.85
N GLY A 47 -17.88 32.33 -25.85
CA GLY A 47 -17.08 32.84 -26.96
C GLY A 47 -15.57 32.94 -26.69
N LEU A 48 -15.14 32.74 -25.45
CA LEU A 48 -13.73 32.52 -25.10
C LEU A 48 -13.39 31.02 -25.18
N THR A 49 -12.16 30.72 -25.63
CA THR A 49 -11.61 29.36 -25.76
C THR A 49 -10.15 29.34 -25.27
N GLU A 50 -9.52 28.16 -25.25
CA GLU A 50 -8.09 28.02 -24.92
C GLU A 50 -7.14 28.64 -25.98
N GLU A 51 -7.68 29.07 -27.12
CA GLU A 51 -6.88 29.70 -28.19
C GLU A 51 -6.38 31.11 -27.80
N TYR A 52 -6.94 31.72 -26.76
CA TYR A 52 -6.53 33.03 -26.23
C TYR A 52 -5.35 32.92 -25.25
N SER A 53 -4.32 32.15 -25.62
CA SER A 53 -3.20 31.79 -24.74
C SER A 53 -2.34 32.98 -24.29
N GLU A 54 -2.36 34.08 -25.03
CA GLU A 54 -1.60 35.33 -24.75
C GLU A 54 -2.44 36.40 -24.04
N LEU A 55 -3.67 36.08 -23.62
CA LEU A 55 -4.55 37.04 -22.97
C LEU A 55 -4.05 37.38 -21.56
N GLU A 56 -3.75 38.65 -21.33
CA GLU A 56 -3.26 39.20 -20.05
C GLU A 56 -4.37 39.90 -19.26
N ILE A 57 -5.27 40.59 -19.97
CA ILE A 57 -6.34 41.40 -19.35
C ILE A 57 -7.70 40.97 -19.90
N LEU A 58 -8.61 40.60 -19.00
CA LEU A 58 -10.00 40.27 -19.32
C LEU A 58 -10.96 41.08 -18.45
N SER A 59 -11.85 41.83 -19.09
CA SER A 59 -12.87 42.64 -18.43
C SER A 59 -14.27 42.26 -18.89
N MET A 60 -15.07 41.69 -17.98
CA MET A 60 -16.45 41.22 -18.17
C MET A 60 -17.35 41.85 -17.10
N VAL A 61 -17.44 43.18 -17.12
CA VAL A 61 -18.22 43.96 -16.15
C VAL A 61 -19.68 44.03 -16.57
N ASN A 62 -20.58 43.75 -15.61
CA ASN A 62 -22.04 43.83 -15.76
C ASN A 62 -22.55 43.07 -16.99
N VAL A 63 -22.18 41.79 -17.08
CA VAL A 63 -22.58 40.91 -18.19
C VAL A 63 -23.62 39.85 -17.80
N GLY A 64 -23.96 39.78 -16.52
CA GLY A 64 -24.92 38.81 -15.97
C GLY A 64 -24.30 37.45 -15.65
N LEU A 65 -22.99 37.38 -15.39
CA LEU A 65 -22.33 36.14 -15.00
C LEU A 65 -22.82 35.66 -13.63
N SER A 66 -23.19 34.39 -13.53
CA SER A 66 -23.54 33.68 -12.29
C SER A 66 -22.40 32.76 -11.84
N SER A 67 -21.55 32.29 -12.76
CA SER A 67 -20.42 31.39 -12.49
C SER A 67 -19.24 31.61 -13.45
N LEU A 68 -18.04 31.26 -13.00
CA LEU A 68 -16.80 31.25 -13.79
C LEU A 68 -16.38 29.82 -14.22
N SER A 69 -17.22 28.83 -13.95
CA SER A 69 -17.04 27.41 -14.29
C SER A 69 -16.65 27.15 -15.75
N LYS A 70 -17.17 27.92 -16.71
CA LYS A 70 -16.88 27.80 -18.15
C LYS A 70 -15.75 28.69 -18.67
N LEU A 71 -15.04 29.44 -17.81
CA LEU A 71 -13.84 30.16 -18.24
C LEU A 71 -12.82 29.17 -18.83
N PRO A 72 -12.16 29.44 -19.97
CA PRO A 72 -11.09 28.56 -20.47
C PRO A 72 -9.79 28.73 -19.67
N ALA A 73 -8.83 27.82 -19.86
CA ALA A 73 -7.48 27.99 -19.31
C ALA A 73 -6.77 29.18 -20.00
N LEU A 74 -6.38 30.18 -19.21
CA LEU A 74 -5.75 31.41 -19.65
C LEU A 74 -4.47 31.63 -18.80
N PRO A 75 -3.38 30.93 -19.12
CA PRO A 75 -2.19 30.88 -18.27
C PRO A 75 -1.46 32.21 -18.14
N LYS A 76 -1.63 33.14 -19.09
CA LYS A 76 -1.00 34.48 -19.05
C LYS A 76 -1.90 35.57 -18.46
N LEU A 77 -3.12 35.23 -18.03
CA LEU A 77 -4.06 36.22 -17.51
C LEU A 77 -3.56 36.77 -16.18
N SER A 78 -3.21 38.06 -16.17
CA SER A 78 -2.72 38.78 -15.00
C SER A 78 -3.83 39.62 -14.34
N LYS A 79 -4.83 40.07 -15.11
CA LYS A 79 -5.91 40.94 -14.63
C LYS A 79 -7.28 40.46 -15.07
N LEU A 80 -8.17 40.22 -14.09
CA LEU A 80 -9.56 39.83 -14.32
C LEU A 80 -10.52 40.81 -13.62
N GLU A 81 -11.34 41.49 -14.42
CA GLU A 81 -12.42 42.36 -13.93
C GLU A 81 -13.78 41.71 -14.23
N VAL A 82 -14.53 41.32 -13.20
CA VAL A 82 -15.85 40.69 -13.30
C VAL A 82 -16.86 41.38 -12.37
N SER A 83 -16.70 42.69 -12.18
CA SER A 83 -17.57 43.46 -11.29
C SER A 83 -19.01 43.55 -11.80
N ASP A 84 -19.94 43.83 -10.88
CA ASP A 84 -21.37 44.00 -11.12
C ASP A 84 -22.05 42.78 -11.78
N ASN A 85 -21.65 41.57 -11.37
CA ASN A 85 -22.27 40.32 -11.83
C ASN A 85 -23.05 39.64 -10.68
N LEU A 86 -23.45 38.38 -10.87
CA LEU A 86 -24.26 37.60 -9.93
C LEU A 86 -23.47 36.43 -9.32
N ILE A 87 -22.14 36.49 -9.33
CA ILE A 87 -21.26 35.40 -8.85
C ILE A 87 -21.39 35.28 -7.34
N SER A 88 -21.64 34.06 -6.83
CA SER A 88 -21.75 33.80 -5.38
C SER A 88 -20.69 32.84 -4.82
N GLY A 89 -19.87 32.23 -5.68
CA GLY A 89 -18.87 31.22 -5.30
C GLY A 89 -18.11 30.65 -6.52
N ASP A 90 -17.66 29.40 -6.41
CA ASP A 90 -16.97 28.62 -7.45
C ASP A 90 -15.66 29.25 -7.98
N LEU A 91 -14.95 29.95 -7.10
CA LEU A 91 -13.69 30.61 -7.43
C LEU A 91 -12.51 29.64 -7.55
N ASP A 92 -12.65 28.37 -7.14
CA ASP A 92 -11.64 27.32 -7.28
C ASP A 92 -11.14 27.19 -8.72
N SER A 93 -12.06 27.34 -9.69
CA SER A 93 -11.73 27.25 -11.11
C SER A 93 -10.72 28.30 -11.59
N LEU A 94 -10.62 29.45 -10.90
CA LEU A 94 -9.62 30.48 -11.23
C LEU A 94 -8.21 30.03 -10.88
N VAL A 95 -8.08 29.23 -9.83
CA VAL A 95 -6.79 28.74 -9.33
C VAL A 95 -6.14 27.81 -10.37
N GLU A 96 -6.94 26.96 -11.03
CA GLU A 96 -6.48 26.06 -12.09
C GLU A 96 -6.28 26.79 -13.43
N LYS A 97 -7.23 27.65 -13.81
CA LYS A 97 -7.29 28.23 -15.16
C LYS A 97 -6.45 29.49 -15.35
N CYS A 98 -6.24 30.26 -14.29
CA CYS A 98 -5.56 31.55 -14.32
C CYS A 98 -4.50 31.65 -13.21
N PRO A 99 -3.47 30.79 -13.20
CA PRO A 99 -2.50 30.70 -12.09
C PRO A 99 -1.65 31.96 -11.90
N ASN A 100 -1.48 32.79 -12.93
CA ASN A 100 -0.69 34.02 -12.91
C ASN A 100 -1.52 35.28 -12.59
N LEU A 101 -2.74 35.11 -12.09
CA LEU A 101 -3.60 36.24 -11.78
C LEU A 101 -3.01 37.09 -10.65
N THR A 102 -2.81 38.38 -10.94
CA THR A 102 -2.28 39.38 -10.00
C THR A 102 -3.35 40.33 -9.48
N TYR A 103 -4.41 40.54 -10.25
CA TYR A 103 -5.53 41.41 -9.93
C TYR A 103 -6.86 40.71 -10.22
N LEU A 104 -7.73 40.65 -9.22
CA LEU A 104 -9.10 40.13 -9.33
C LEU A 104 -10.10 41.14 -8.77
N ASN A 105 -11.02 41.58 -9.63
CA ASN A 105 -12.13 42.43 -9.19
C ASN A 105 -13.46 41.70 -9.28
N LEU A 106 -14.04 41.43 -8.13
CA LEU A 106 -15.32 40.79 -7.87
C LEU A 106 -16.33 41.77 -7.25
N SER A 107 -16.07 43.07 -7.25
CA SER A 107 -16.98 44.06 -6.67
C SER A 107 -18.42 43.95 -7.22
N GLY A 108 -19.42 44.22 -6.40
CA GLY A 108 -20.83 44.17 -6.81
C GLY A 108 -21.38 42.76 -7.10
N ASN A 109 -20.69 41.70 -6.70
CA ASN A 109 -21.16 40.31 -6.81
C ASN A 109 -21.88 39.83 -5.53
N LYS A 110 -22.39 38.59 -5.54
CA LYS A 110 -23.17 37.96 -4.45
C LYS A 110 -22.33 37.10 -3.52
N ILE A 111 -21.09 37.50 -3.24
CA ILE A 111 -20.21 36.79 -2.30
C ILE A 111 -20.66 37.12 -0.87
N LYS A 112 -21.13 36.11 -0.13
CA LYS A 112 -21.75 36.30 1.21
C LYS A 112 -20.84 35.94 2.38
N GLU A 113 -19.99 34.94 2.20
CA GLU A 113 -19.22 34.33 3.28
C GLU A 113 -17.74 34.26 2.91
N LEU A 114 -16.86 34.29 3.92
CA LEU A 114 -15.41 34.10 3.74
C LEU A 114 -15.07 32.70 3.20
N SER A 115 -15.94 31.71 3.41
CA SER A 115 -15.82 30.37 2.84
C SER A 115 -15.71 30.38 1.31
N SER A 116 -16.42 31.29 0.63
CA SER A 116 -16.43 31.42 -0.83
C SER A 116 -15.09 31.87 -1.44
N ILE A 117 -14.26 32.59 -0.67
CA ILE A 117 -12.94 33.09 -1.10
C ILE A 117 -11.78 32.27 -0.51
N LYS A 118 -12.05 31.41 0.48
CA LYS A 118 -11.06 30.50 1.07
C LYS A 118 -10.46 29.53 0.06
N THR A 119 -11.21 29.21 -0.97
CA THR A 119 -10.80 28.38 -2.11
C THR A 119 -9.58 28.94 -2.83
N LEU A 120 -9.37 30.26 -2.79
CA LEU A 120 -8.20 30.93 -3.35
C LEU A 120 -6.90 30.69 -2.55
N GLU A 121 -6.99 30.21 -1.30
CA GLU A 121 -5.86 29.94 -0.41
C GLU A 121 -5.14 28.62 -0.77
N GLY A 122 -5.82 27.67 -1.44
CA GLY A 122 -5.30 26.32 -1.74
C GLY A 122 -5.17 25.40 -0.50
N SER A 123 -5.24 25.92 0.73
CA SER A 123 -4.98 25.17 1.97
C SER A 123 -6.03 24.11 2.34
N VAL A 124 -7.28 24.25 1.92
CA VAL A 124 -8.39 23.37 2.39
C VAL A 124 -8.18 21.92 1.94
N HIS A 125 -7.59 21.75 0.78
CA HIS A 125 -7.60 20.48 0.06
C HIS A 125 -6.30 19.67 0.31
N LEU A 126 -5.28 20.32 0.91
CA LEU A 126 -4.03 19.69 1.37
C LEU A 126 -4.23 18.75 2.58
N LYS A 127 -5.13 19.10 3.52
CA LYS A 127 -5.38 18.25 4.70
C LYS A 127 -6.05 16.93 4.32
N GLU A 128 -7.02 16.97 3.42
CA GLU A 128 -7.70 15.80 2.89
C GLU A 128 -6.74 14.91 2.08
N SER A 129 -5.94 15.52 1.21
CA SER A 129 -4.86 14.83 0.47
C SER A 129 -3.86 14.14 1.41
N SER A 130 -3.52 14.77 2.54
CA SER A 130 -2.64 14.20 3.56
C SER A 130 -3.25 12.97 4.25
N VAL A 131 -4.57 12.99 4.52
CA VAL A 131 -5.29 11.83 5.05
C VAL A 131 -5.28 10.68 4.04
N HIS A 132 -5.59 10.98 2.77
CA HIS A 132 -5.61 10.00 1.69
C HIS A 132 -4.24 9.34 1.46
N LEU A 133 -3.15 10.10 1.57
CA LEU A 133 -1.78 9.56 1.51
C LEU A 133 -1.46 8.63 2.69
N LYS A 134 -1.93 8.97 3.90
CA LYS A 134 -1.75 8.11 5.08
C LYS A 134 -2.51 6.79 4.92
N GLU A 135 -3.75 6.85 4.45
CA GLU A 135 -4.57 5.66 4.18
C GLU A 135 -3.92 4.78 3.11
N SER A 136 -3.45 5.37 2.03
CA SER A 136 -2.67 4.66 0.99
C SER A 136 -1.45 3.95 1.57
N SER A 137 -0.73 4.62 2.48
CA SER A 137 0.44 4.04 3.15
C SER A 137 0.06 2.88 4.07
N VAL A 138 -1.11 2.91 4.71
CA VAL A 138 -1.61 1.81 5.53
C VAL A 138 -1.93 0.61 4.65
N HIS A 139 -2.64 0.82 3.54
CA HIS A 139 -2.99 -0.25 2.61
C HIS A 139 -1.76 -0.98 2.03
N LEU A 140 -0.70 -0.23 1.71
CA LEU A 140 0.57 -0.83 1.27
C LEU A 140 1.26 -1.67 2.36
N LYS A 141 1.17 -1.25 3.63
CA LYS A 141 1.73 -2.01 4.75
C LYS A 141 0.96 -3.31 4.94
N GLU A 142 -0.37 -3.27 4.90
CA GLU A 142 -1.24 -4.45 4.99
C GLU A 142 -0.96 -5.43 3.85
N SER A 143 -0.82 -4.92 2.61
CA SER A 143 -0.42 -5.73 1.45
C SER A 143 0.93 -6.45 1.67
N SER A 144 1.89 -5.77 2.31
CA SER A 144 3.18 -6.38 2.65
C SER A 144 3.05 -7.48 3.71
N VAL A 145 2.08 -7.40 4.62
CA VAL A 145 1.82 -8.43 5.63
C VAL A 145 1.26 -9.68 4.94
N HIS A 146 0.24 -9.56 4.09
CA HIS A 146 -0.31 -10.69 3.35
C HIS A 146 0.72 -11.42 2.49
N LEU A 147 1.65 -10.68 1.87
CA LEU A 147 2.74 -11.27 1.11
C LEU A 147 3.68 -12.10 2.00
N LYS A 148 4.01 -11.61 3.20
CA LYS A 148 4.82 -12.35 4.17
C LYS A 148 4.11 -13.60 4.65
N GLU A 149 2.83 -13.50 4.97
CA GLU A 149 1.98 -14.62 5.39
C GLU A 149 1.91 -15.73 4.32
N GLY A 150 1.65 -15.36 3.06
CA GLY A 150 1.71 -16.30 1.94
C GLY A 150 3.09 -16.96 1.78
N THR A 151 4.17 -16.26 2.13
CA THR A 151 5.54 -16.82 2.11
C THR A 151 5.76 -17.83 3.24
N VAL A 152 5.16 -17.61 4.41
CA VAL A 152 5.20 -18.54 5.54
C VAL A 152 4.46 -19.82 5.21
N HIS A 153 3.23 -19.73 4.67
CA HIS A 153 2.45 -20.90 4.28
C HIS A 153 3.14 -21.75 3.18
N LEU A 154 3.88 -21.12 2.25
CA LEU A 154 4.69 -21.86 1.28
C LEU A 154 5.80 -22.69 1.96
N LYS A 155 6.45 -22.14 2.99
CA LYS A 155 7.48 -22.86 3.74
C LYS A 155 6.88 -24.05 4.48
N GLU A 156 5.75 -23.84 5.16
CA GLU A 156 5.01 -24.89 5.87
C GLU A 156 4.57 -26.01 4.92
N SER A 157 4.00 -25.65 3.76
CA SER A 157 3.66 -26.61 2.71
C SER A 157 4.87 -27.44 2.26
N SER A 158 6.05 -26.82 2.14
CA SER A 158 7.28 -27.52 1.79
C SER A 158 7.72 -28.50 2.89
N VAL A 159 7.42 -28.23 4.16
CA VAL A 159 7.72 -29.14 5.27
C VAL A 159 6.82 -30.37 5.19
N HIS A 160 5.51 -30.19 5.05
CA HIS A 160 4.56 -31.32 4.93
C HIS A 160 4.86 -32.24 3.75
N LEU A 161 5.26 -31.69 2.60
CA LEU A 161 5.67 -32.51 1.44
C LEU A 161 6.94 -33.32 1.71
N LYS A 162 7.90 -32.77 2.46
CA LYS A 162 9.11 -33.50 2.86
C LYS A 162 8.77 -34.61 3.84
N GLU A 163 7.92 -34.34 4.82
CA GLU A 163 7.46 -35.30 5.82
C GLU A 163 6.73 -36.48 5.16
N GLY A 164 5.78 -36.21 4.26
CA GLY A 164 5.13 -37.25 3.46
C GLY A 164 6.11 -38.07 2.61
N SER A 165 7.19 -37.47 2.11
CA SER A 165 8.26 -38.20 1.40
C SER A 165 9.06 -39.12 2.32
N VAL A 166 9.29 -38.72 3.57
CA VAL A 166 9.97 -39.54 4.59
C VAL A 166 9.10 -40.75 4.95
N HIS A 167 7.82 -40.54 5.26
CA HIS A 167 6.91 -41.64 5.60
C HIS A 167 6.73 -42.65 4.45
N LEU A 168 6.77 -42.21 3.19
CA LEU A 168 6.76 -43.13 2.05
C LEU A 168 8.01 -44.03 2.00
N LYS A 169 9.17 -43.48 2.35
CA LYS A 169 10.42 -44.27 2.41
C LYS A 169 10.36 -45.28 3.54
N GLU A 170 9.88 -44.87 4.71
CA GLU A 170 9.70 -45.75 5.88
C GLU A 170 8.71 -46.88 5.59
N SER A 171 7.57 -46.56 4.98
CA SER A 171 6.60 -47.57 4.49
C SER A 171 7.25 -48.59 3.56
N SER A 172 8.13 -48.14 2.66
CA SER A 172 8.84 -49.03 1.74
C SER A 172 9.80 -49.98 2.47
N VAL A 173 10.41 -49.53 3.57
CA VAL A 173 11.27 -50.37 4.42
C VAL A 173 10.45 -51.44 5.12
N HIS A 174 9.35 -51.09 5.80
CA HIS A 174 8.50 -52.06 6.49
C HIS A 174 7.90 -53.12 5.55
N LEU A 175 7.49 -52.73 4.34
CA LEU A 175 7.01 -53.69 3.34
C LEU A 175 8.11 -54.67 2.90
N LYS A 176 9.36 -54.20 2.79
CA LYS A 176 10.51 -55.06 2.46
C LYS A 176 10.82 -56.00 3.62
N GLU A 177 10.84 -55.52 4.86
CA GLU A 177 11.04 -56.34 6.06
C GLU A 177 9.98 -57.43 6.20
N GLY A 178 8.69 -57.08 6.06
CA GLY A 178 7.61 -58.05 6.06
C GLY A 178 7.77 -59.11 4.96
N SER A 179 8.22 -58.71 3.76
CA SER A 179 8.52 -59.66 2.67
C SER A 179 9.69 -60.60 3.00
N VAL A 180 10.73 -60.10 3.68
CA VAL A 180 11.87 -60.90 4.13
C VAL A 180 11.43 -61.91 5.18
N HIS A 181 10.69 -61.50 6.21
CA HIS A 181 10.16 -62.40 7.24
C HIS A 181 9.26 -63.50 6.69
N LEU A 182 8.43 -63.20 5.68
CA LEU A 182 7.61 -64.21 5.01
C LEU A 182 8.46 -65.23 4.24
N LYS A 183 9.54 -64.79 3.58
CA LYS A 183 10.48 -65.69 2.91
C LYS A 183 11.20 -66.59 3.92
N GLU A 184 11.67 -66.03 5.03
CA GLU A 184 12.31 -66.77 6.11
C GLU A 184 11.37 -67.80 6.75
N SER A 185 10.12 -67.41 7.02
CA SER A 185 9.06 -68.32 7.48
C SER A 185 8.85 -69.50 6.52
N SER A 186 8.90 -69.26 5.20
CA SER A 186 8.77 -70.30 4.19
C SER A 186 9.93 -71.30 4.22
N VAL A 187 11.15 -70.82 4.52
CA VAL A 187 12.34 -71.67 4.66
C VAL A 187 12.23 -72.53 5.91
N HIS A 188 11.90 -71.95 7.07
CA HIS A 188 11.77 -72.70 8.33
C HIS A 188 10.64 -73.75 8.29
N LEU A 189 9.52 -73.45 7.61
CA LEU A 189 8.45 -74.44 7.38
C LEU A 189 8.95 -75.65 6.58
N LYS A 190 9.77 -75.41 5.55
CA LYS A 190 10.37 -76.48 4.74
C LYS A 190 11.34 -77.31 5.57
N GLU A 191 12.22 -76.69 6.34
CA GLU A 191 13.16 -77.39 7.24
C GLU A 191 12.43 -78.22 8.31
N GLY A 192 11.43 -77.65 8.97
CA GLY A 192 10.61 -78.36 9.95
C GLY A 192 9.91 -79.58 9.36
N SER A 193 9.39 -79.46 8.13
CA SER A 193 8.79 -80.58 7.38
C SER A 193 9.81 -81.69 7.07
N VAL A 194 11.04 -81.32 6.68
CA VAL A 194 12.14 -82.27 6.42
C VAL A 194 12.51 -83.01 7.70
N HIS A 195 12.73 -82.31 8.81
CA HIS A 195 13.09 -82.94 10.08
C HIS A 195 12.01 -83.86 10.64
N LEU A 196 10.72 -83.53 10.44
CA LEU A 196 9.63 -84.44 10.79
C LEU A 196 9.63 -85.73 9.96
N LYS A 197 9.89 -85.62 8.65
CA LYS A 197 10.02 -86.78 7.76
C LYS A 197 11.20 -87.65 8.15
N GLU A 198 12.37 -87.06 8.42
CA GLU A 198 13.56 -87.77 8.90
C GLU A 198 13.29 -88.49 10.23
N GLY A 199 12.71 -87.81 11.22
CA GLY A 199 12.36 -88.42 12.51
C GLY A 199 11.37 -89.58 12.37
N SER A 200 10.42 -89.49 11.45
CA SER A 200 9.48 -90.58 11.14
C SER A 200 10.16 -91.78 10.49
N VAL A 201 11.15 -91.55 9.62
CA VAL A 201 11.97 -92.61 9.02
C VAL A 201 12.83 -93.30 10.09
N HIS A 202 13.53 -92.54 10.94
CA HIS A 202 14.35 -93.10 12.02
C HIS A 202 13.54 -93.91 13.03
N LEU A 203 12.31 -93.52 13.34
CA LEU A 203 11.43 -94.31 14.21
C LEU A 203 11.03 -95.66 13.60
N LYS A 204 11.02 -95.78 12.27
CA LYS A 204 10.73 -97.04 11.57
C LYS A 204 11.96 -97.98 11.57
N GLU A 205 13.17 -97.47 11.76
CA GLU A 205 14.42 -98.24 11.85
C GLU A 205 14.83 -98.54 13.31
N SER A 206 14.32 -99.65 13.89
CA SER A 206 14.79 -100.35 15.13
C SER A 206 14.96 -99.57 16.46
N SER A 207 14.80 -100.27 17.60
CA SER A 207 14.60 -99.70 18.96
C SER A 207 15.72 -98.82 19.56
N VAL A 208 16.92 -98.77 18.97
CA VAL A 208 18.03 -97.92 19.44
C VAL A 208 17.88 -96.46 18.98
N HIS A 209 17.13 -96.18 17.90
CA HIS A 209 16.93 -94.83 17.35
C HIS A 209 15.73 -94.07 17.94
N LEU A 210 15.00 -94.64 18.90
CA LEU A 210 13.82 -94.02 19.51
C LEU A 210 14.11 -92.65 20.16
N LYS A 211 15.28 -92.49 20.80
CA LYS A 211 15.70 -91.21 21.40
C LYS A 211 16.04 -90.17 20.34
N GLU A 212 16.74 -90.56 19.29
CA GLU A 212 17.17 -89.69 18.19
C GLU A 212 15.97 -89.21 17.36
N GLY A 213 15.04 -90.11 17.01
CA GLY A 213 13.77 -89.76 16.38
C GLY A 213 12.91 -88.81 17.23
N SER A 214 12.90 -88.99 18.56
CA SER A 214 12.19 -88.07 19.48
C SER A 214 12.82 -86.67 19.52
N VAL A 215 14.15 -86.57 19.45
CA VAL A 215 14.86 -85.29 19.36
C VAL A 215 14.56 -84.58 18.03
N HIS A 216 14.58 -85.29 16.90
CA HIS A 216 14.23 -84.71 15.59
C HIS A 216 12.77 -84.20 15.54
N LEU A 217 11.82 -84.96 16.11
CA LEU A 217 10.42 -84.52 16.23
C LEU A 217 10.27 -83.25 17.08
N LYS A 218 11.00 -83.15 18.21
CA LYS A 218 11.03 -81.94 19.03
C LYS A 218 11.63 -80.76 18.28
N LYS A 219 12.73 -80.95 17.55
CA LYS A 219 13.36 -79.91 16.73
C LYS A 219 12.42 -79.42 15.62
N GLY A 220 11.73 -80.33 14.93
CA GLY A 220 10.71 -80.00 13.94
C GLY A 220 9.54 -79.19 14.55
N SER A 221 9.09 -79.56 15.75
CA SER A 221 8.04 -78.81 16.46
C SER A 221 8.49 -77.41 16.87
N VAL A 222 9.75 -77.23 17.28
CA VAL A 222 10.33 -75.92 17.59
C VAL A 222 10.38 -75.05 16.33
N HIS A 223 10.89 -75.56 15.20
CA HIS A 223 10.93 -74.81 13.94
C HIS A 223 9.53 -74.41 13.45
N LEU A 224 8.51 -75.25 13.64
CA LEU A 224 7.13 -74.88 13.30
C LEU A 224 6.60 -73.73 14.17
N LYS A 225 6.95 -73.71 15.47
CA LYS A 225 6.59 -72.60 16.36
C LYS A 225 7.30 -71.31 15.95
N GLU A 226 8.59 -71.38 15.66
CA GLU A 226 9.41 -70.27 15.17
C GLU A 226 8.86 -69.70 13.85
N SER A 227 8.50 -70.58 12.91
CA SER A 227 7.82 -70.19 11.65
C SER A 227 6.50 -69.46 11.90
N SER A 228 5.72 -69.88 12.91
CA SER A 228 4.47 -69.21 13.27
C SER A 228 4.69 -67.82 13.89
N VAL A 229 5.82 -67.60 14.57
CA VAL A 229 6.19 -66.29 15.11
C VAL A 229 6.59 -65.35 13.98
N HIS A 230 7.47 -65.78 13.08
CA HIS A 230 7.90 -64.97 11.94
C HIS A 230 6.76 -64.61 10.98
N LEU A 231 5.78 -65.50 10.80
CA LEU A 231 4.56 -65.20 10.02
C LEU A 231 3.73 -64.07 10.68
N LYS A 232 3.67 -64.05 12.01
CA LYS A 232 2.97 -62.99 12.75
C LYS A 232 3.74 -61.67 12.66
N GLU A 233 5.07 -61.68 12.83
CA GLU A 233 5.92 -60.49 12.64
C GLU A 233 5.79 -59.92 11.22
N GLY A 234 5.90 -60.76 10.20
CA GLY A 234 5.71 -60.34 8.81
C GLY A 234 4.32 -59.75 8.55
N SER A 235 3.28 -60.29 9.18
CA SER A 235 1.93 -59.73 9.11
C SER A 235 1.80 -58.38 9.81
N VAL A 236 2.50 -58.17 10.94
CA VAL A 236 2.52 -56.89 11.66
C VAL A 236 3.24 -55.83 10.81
N HIS A 237 4.43 -56.12 10.28
CA HIS A 237 5.16 -55.17 9.43
C HIS A 237 4.40 -54.77 8.15
N LEU A 238 3.66 -55.70 7.54
CA LEU A 238 2.78 -55.37 6.41
C LEU A 238 1.63 -54.43 6.81
N LYS A 239 1.07 -54.59 8.01
CA LYS A 239 0.05 -53.69 8.54
C LYS A 239 0.62 -52.31 8.85
N GLU A 240 1.79 -52.24 9.49
CA GLU A 240 2.52 -50.99 9.76
C GLU A 240 2.82 -50.23 8.47
N GLY A 241 3.38 -50.91 7.47
CA GLY A 241 3.64 -50.30 6.16
C GLY A 241 2.35 -49.80 5.45
N SER A 242 1.22 -50.48 5.65
CA SER A 242 -0.08 -50.03 5.14
C SER A 242 -0.62 -48.78 5.86
N VAL A 243 -0.39 -48.68 7.17
CA VAL A 243 -0.76 -47.50 7.96
C VAL A 243 0.09 -46.30 7.55
N HIS A 244 1.41 -46.43 7.49
CA HIS A 244 2.29 -45.34 7.07
C HIS A 244 2.03 -44.88 5.63
N LEU A 245 1.62 -45.77 4.72
CA LEU A 245 1.20 -45.37 3.38
C LEU A 245 -0.04 -44.46 3.40
N LYS A 246 -1.00 -44.74 4.29
CA LYS A 246 -2.20 -43.90 4.44
C LYS A 246 -1.84 -42.54 5.02
N GLU A 247 -1.02 -42.51 6.06
CA GLU A 247 -0.53 -41.29 6.70
C GLU A 247 0.25 -40.41 5.71
N SER A 248 1.16 -41.01 4.93
CA SER A 248 1.86 -40.34 3.83
C SER A 248 0.90 -39.70 2.83
N SER A 249 -0.20 -40.40 2.49
CA SER A 249 -1.20 -39.89 1.57
C SER A 249 -1.96 -38.68 2.14
N VAL A 250 -2.17 -38.64 3.45
CA VAL A 250 -2.79 -37.50 4.14
C VAL A 250 -1.84 -36.30 4.12
N HIS A 251 -0.58 -36.45 4.52
CA HIS A 251 0.40 -35.36 4.50
C HIS A 251 0.60 -34.75 3.10
N LEU A 252 0.64 -35.59 2.06
CA LEU A 252 0.73 -35.09 0.67
C LEU A 252 -0.52 -34.29 0.26
N LYS A 253 -1.71 -34.67 0.73
CA LYS A 253 -2.94 -33.92 0.47
C LYS A 253 -2.94 -32.59 1.23
N GLU A 254 -2.56 -32.58 2.50
CA GLU A 254 -2.45 -31.36 3.32
C GLU A 254 -1.45 -30.38 2.70
N GLY A 255 -0.25 -30.83 2.34
CA GLY A 255 0.73 -29.99 1.64
C GLY A 255 0.20 -29.43 0.30
N SER A 256 -0.64 -30.19 -0.42
CA SER A 256 -1.28 -29.71 -1.64
C SER A 256 -2.34 -28.64 -1.38
N VAL A 257 -3.09 -28.75 -0.28
CA VAL A 257 -4.09 -27.75 0.14
C VAL A 257 -3.39 -26.46 0.56
N HIS A 258 -2.39 -26.53 1.43
CA HIS A 258 -1.64 -25.34 1.86
C HIS A 258 -0.94 -24.62 0.70
N LEU A 259 -0.43 -25.34 -0.31
CA LEU A 259 0.11 -24.72 -1.53
C LEU A 259 -0.94 -23.89 -2.28
N LYS A 260 -2.18 -24.37 -2.36
CA LYS A 260 -3.27 -23.64 -3.02
C LYS A 260 -3.64 -22.40 -2.24
N GLU A 261 -3.77 -22.51 -0.94
CA GLU A 261 -4.06 -21.40 -0.03
C GLU A 261 -2.97 -20.32 -0.10
N SER A 262 -1.70 -20.73 -0.03
CA SER A 262 -0.55 -19.84 -0.23
C SER A 262 -0.62 -19.09 -1.56
N SER A 263 -1.04 -19.76 -2.64
CA SER A 263 -1.20 -19.13 -3.96
C SER A 263 -2.32 -18.10 -3.97
N VAL A 264 -3.38 -18.29 -3.18
CA VAL A 264 -4.47 -17.31 -3.02
C VAL A 264 -3.96 -16.09 -2.26
N HIS A 265 -3.31 -16.26 -1.10
CA HIS A 265 -2.76 -15.15 -0.31
C HIS A 265 -1.77 -14.29 -1.11
N LEU A 266 -0.89 -14.92 -1.92
CA LEU A 266 0.03 -14.17 -2.77
C LEU A 266 -0.68 -13.37 -3.87
N LYS A 267 -1.78 -13.89 -4.44
CA LYS A 267 -2.58 -13.17 -5.44
C LYS A 267 -3.30 -11.99 -4.79
N GLU A 268 -3.90 -12.20 -3.64
CA GLU A 268 -4.58 -11.17 -2.87
C GLU A 268 -3.63 -10.03 -2.49
N GLY A 269 -2.47 -10.35 -1.90
CA GLY A 269 -1.44 -9.33 -1.61
C GLY A 269 -0.96 -8.57 -2.86
N SER A 270 -0.91 -9.22 -4.03
CA SER A 270 -0.58 -8.55 -5.30
C SER A 270 -1.69 -7.61 -5.79
N VAL A 271 -2.97 -7.95 -5.56
CA VAL A 271 -4.10 -7.07 -5.88
C VAL A 271 -4.09 -5.85 -4.98
N HIS A 272 -3.95 -6.05 -3.66
CA HIS A 272 -3.92 -4.94 -2.71
C HIS A 272 -2.74 -3.97 -2.98
N LEU A 273 -1.57 -4.49 -3.37
CA LEU A 273 -0.45 -3.64 -3.79
C LEU A 273 -0.78 -2.75 -4.99
N LYS A 274 -1.51 -3.30 -5.98
CA LYS A 274 -1.93 -2.52 -7.16
C LYS A 274 -2.92 -1.44 -6.79
N GLU A 275 -3.92 -1.77 -5.97
CA GLU A 275 -4.91 -0.82 -5.47
C GLU A 275 -4.25 0.29 -4.67
N GLY A 276 -3.36 -0.05 -3.72
CA GLY A 276 -2.59 0.94 -2.96
C GLY A 276 -1.74 1.86 -3.86
N SER A 277 -1.17 1.32 -4.95
CA SER A 277 -0.42 2.12 -5.92
C SER A 277 -1.31 3.05 -6.74
N VAL A 278 -2.51 2.63 -7.12
CA VAL A 278 -3.51 3.47 -7.79
C VAL A 278 -3.94 4.61 -6.86
N HIS A 279 -4.29 4.27 -5.63
CA HIS A 279 -4.72 5.24 -4.63
C HIS A 279 -3.64 6.28 -4.32
N LEU A 280 -2.36 5.89 -4.27
CA LEU A 280 -1.25 6.85 -4.15
C LEU A 280 -1.14 7.79 -5.36
N LYS A 281 -1.36 7.28 -6.58
CA LYS A 281 -1.32 8.10 -7.79
C LYS A 281 -2.47 9.11 -7.79
N GLU A 282 -3.68 8.66 -7.48
CA GLU A 282 -4.85 9.53 -7.33
C GLU A 282 -4.61 10.58 -6.24
N SER A 283 -4.13 10.18 -5.07
CA SER A 283 -3.79 11.10 -3.97
C SER A 283 -2.71 12.11 -4.39
N SER A 284 -1.75 11.72 -5.22
CA SER A 284 -0.72 12.63 -5.75
C SER A 284 -1.25 13.60 -6.79
N VAL A 285 -2.22 13.18 -7.62
CA VAL A 285 -2.91 14.06 -8.57
C VAL A 285 -3.75 15.07 -7.80
N HIS A 286 -4.55 14.58 -6.86
CA HIS A 286 -5.35 15.41 -5.98
C HIS A 286 -4.49 16.38 -5.15
N LEU A 287 -3.31 15.96 -4.69
CA LEU A 287 -2.35 16.85 -4.04
C LEU A 287 -1.84 17.94 -4.98
N LYS A 288 -1.58 17.62 -6.26
CA LYS A 288 -1.16 18.61 -7.25
C LYS A 288 -2.26 19.61 -7.56
N GLU A 289 -3.50 19.16 -7.68
CA GLU A 289 -4.69 20.00 -7.89
C GLU A 289 -4.94 20.88 -6.66
N SER A 290 -4.94 20.30 -5.47
CA SER A 290 -5.14 21.02 -4.20
C SER A 290 -3.99 21.96 -3.81
N SER A 291 -2.77 21.74 -4.31
CA SER A 291 -1.63 22.63 -4.06
C SER A 291 -1.61 23.85 -4.99
N GLN A 292 -2.55 23.96 -5.93
CA GLN A 292 -2.70 25.17 -6.73
C GLN A 292 -3.29 26.25 -5.83
N SER A 293 -2.68 27.42 -5.82
CA SER A 293 -3.17 28.63 -5.17
C SER A 293 -2.77 29.82 -6.04
N LEU A 294 -3.53 30.92 -5.99
CA LEU A 294 -3.17 32.14 -6.71
C LEU A 294 -2.02 32.88 -5.97
N LYS A 295 -0.81 32.32 -6.04
CA LYS A 295 0.38 32.82 -5.33
C LYS A 295 0.78 34.23 -5.75
N HIS A 296 0.42 34.62 -6.98
CA HIS A 296 0.74 35.91 -7.56
C HIS A 296 -0.36 36.95 -7.35
N LEU A 297 -1.49 36.61 -6.73
CA LEU A 297 -2.60 37.53 -6.50
C LEU A 297 -2.17 38.62 -5.51
N LYS A 298 -1.98 39.84 -6.02
CA LYS A 298 -1.55 41.02 -5.26
C LYS A 298 -2.74 41.90 -4.86
N SER A 299 -3.81 41.93 -5.65
CA SER A 299 -4.96 42.80 -5.43
C SER A 299 -6.29 42.06 -5.59
N LEU A 300 -7.15 42.19 -4.60
CA LEU A 300 -8.51 41.63 -4.59
C LEU A 300 -9.52 42.75 -4.27
N ASP A 301 -10.55 42.86 -5.08
CA ASP A 301 -11.65 43.81 -4.86
C ASP A 301 -12.96 43.04 -4.69
N LEU A 302 -13.57 43.18 -3.52
CA LEU A 302 -14.86 42.61 -3.11
C LEU A 302 -15.81 43.73 -2.66
N TYR A 303 -15.53 44.99 -3.03
CA TYR A 303 -16.35 46.12 -2.65
C TYR A 303 -17.81 45.92 -3.10
N SER A 304 -18.78 46.32 -2.29
CA SER A 304 -20.21 46.09 -2.57
C SER A 304 -20.64 44.62 -2.71
N CYS A 305 -19.84 43.67 -2.19
CA CYS A 305 -20.31 42.31 -1.93
C CYS A 305 -20.94 42.21 -0.53
N GLU A 306 -21.76 41.19 -0.29
CA GLU A 306 -22.34 40.95 1.05
C GLU A 306 -21.24 40.67 2.10
N VAL A 307 -20.14 40.01 1.70
CA VAL A 307 -18.98 39.69 2.56
C VAL A 307 -18.26 40.93 3.10
N SER A 308 -18.29 42.07 2.38
CA SER A 308 -17.62 43.29 2.82
C SER A 308 -18.35 43.99 3.99
N SER A 309 -19.55 43.52 4.35
CA SER A 309 -20.31 43.99 5.50
C SER A 309 -20.04 43.21 6.80
N LEU A 310 -19.24 42.14 6.73
CA LEU A 310 -18.91 41.32 7.89
C LEU A 310 -18.01 42.05 8.89
N GLU A 311 -18.20 41.75 10.17
CA GLU A 311 -17.31 42.22 11.23
C GLU A 311 -15.92 41.62 11.05
N GLU A 312 -14.86 42.42 11.27
CA GLU A 312 -13.47 42.00 11.03
C GLU A 312 -13.18 41.51 9.59
N TYR A 313 -13.96 41.93 8.60
CA TYR A 313 -13.80 41.53 7.20
C TYR A 313 -12.36 41.71 6.68
N ARG A 314 -11.78 42.91 6.74
CA ARG A 314 -10.42 43.16 6.20
C ARG A 314 -9.36 42.30 6.89
N PRO A 315 -9.23 42.29 8.25
CA PRO A 315 -8.28 41.40 8.92
C PRO A 315 -8.48 39.92 8.58
N SER A 316 -9.74 39.47 8.52
CA SER A 316 -10.07 38.07 8.21
C SER A 316 -9.65 37.68 6.79
N VAL A 317 -9.82 38.57 5.81
CA VAL A 317 -9.41 38.32 4.42
C VAL A 317 -7.89 38.31 4.28
N PHE A 318 -7.17 39.26 4.90
CA PHE A 318 -5.70 39.26 4.88
C PHE A 318 -5.10 38.05 5.63
N GLN A 319 -5.76 37.57 6.68
CA GLN A 319 -5.35 36.33 7.35
C GLN A 319 -5.59 35.10 6.48
N LEU A 320 -6.69 35.09 5.73
CA LEU A 320 -7.08 33.99 4.85
C LEU A 320 -6.22 33.93 3.57
N LEU A 321 -5.83 35.09 3.03
CA LEU A 321 -5.05 35.22 1.81
C LEU A 321 -3.82 36.10 2.08
N PRO A 322 -2.80 35.60 2.80
CA PRO A 322 -1.64 36.39 3.20
C PRO A 322 -0.80 36.89 2.02
N GLN A 323 -1.01 36.35 0.82
CA GLN A 323 -0.32 36.78 -0.40
C GLN A 323 -0.84 38.10 -0.99
N ILE A 324 -2.07 38.54 -0.65
CA ILE A 324 -2.63 39.78 -1.21
C ILE A 324 -2.01 40.99 -0.52
N LYS A 325 -1.60 41.98 -1.32
CA LYS A 325 -1.08 43.27 -0.84
C LYS A 325 -2.21 44.29 -0.63
N TYR A 326 -3.23 44.25 -1.48
CA TYR A 326 -4.32 45.22 -1.48
C TYR A 326 -5.68 44.53 -1.50
N LEU A 327 -6.58 45.04 -0.65
CA LEU A 327 -7.98 44.64 -0.55
C LEU A 327 -8.86 45.87 -0.73
N ASP A 328 -9.77 45.84 -1.70
CA ASP A 328 -10.68 46.96 -2.03
C ASP A 328 -9.94 48.28 -2.29
N GLY A 329 -8.71 48.20 -2.82
CA GLY A 329 -7.84 49.35 -3.09
C GLY A 329 -6.98 49.83 -1.93
N TYR A 330 -7.00 49.16 -0.77
CA TYR A 330 -6.23 49.55 0.41
C TYR A 330 -5.36 48.40 0.94
N ASP A 331 -4.19 48.71 1.49
CA ASP A 331 -3.31 47.74 2.16
C ASP A 331 -3.79 47.40 3.61
N PRO A 332 -3.10 46.53 4.37
CA PRO A 332 -3.42 46.27 5.78
C PRO A 332 -3.26 47.48 6.71
N GLN A 333 -2.50 48.49 6.30
CA GLN A 333 -2.23 49.74 7.02
C GLN A 333 -3.18 50.88 6.60
N ASP A 334 -4.17 50.59 5.74
CA ASP A 334 -5.15 51.54 5.19
C ASP A 334 -4.56 52.59 4.24
N ASN A 335 -3.41 52.30 3.62
CA ASN A 335 -2.86 53.10 2.53
C ASN A 335 -3.52 52.70 1.20
N GLU A 336 -3.87 53.71 0.40
CA GLU A 336 -4.47 53.52 -0.92
C GLU A 336 -3.43 53.00 -1.93
N LEU A 337 -3.89 52.14 -2.84
CA LEU A 337 -3.09 51.64 -3.96
C LEU A 337 -2.57 52.84 -4.79
N PRO A 338 -1.25 52.96 -5.02
CA PRO A 338 -0.71 54.08 -5.78
C PRO A 338 -1.35 54.16 -7.18
N ASP A 339 -1.86 55.34 -7.55
CA ASP A 339 -2.43 55.62 -8.87
C ASP A 339 -1.32 55.69 -9.95
N SER A 340 -0.83 54.56 -10.46
CA SER A 340 -0.20 54.41 -11.79
C SER A 340 0.16 52.93 -12.02
N ASN A 341 -0.09 52.28 -13.14
CA ASN A 341 0.43 52.50 -14.49
C ASN A 341 1.96 52.67 -14.60
N ASP A 342 2.69 52.49 -13.51
CA ASP A 342 4.13 52.32 -13.49
C ASP A 342 4.41 50.90 -13.01
N GLU A 343 4.58 49.99 -13.97
CA GLU A 343 5.35 48.78 -13.74
C GLU A 343 6.75 49.26 -13.34
N GLU A 344 7.04 49.28 -12.04
CA GLU A 344 8.42 49.21 -11.59
C GLU A 344 8.91 47.81 -11.99
N ASP A 345 9.56 47.77 -13.15
CA ASP A 345 10.65 46.86 -13.41
C ASP A 345 11.59 46.94 -12.20
N GLU A 346 11.42 46.04 -11.23
CA GLU A 346 12.53 45.70 -10.34
C GLU A 346 13.51 44.91 -11.21
N ASP A 347 14.34 45.70 -11.89
CA ASP A 347 15.57 45.28 -12.54
C ASP A 347 16.33 44.33 -11.60
N ASP A 348 16.72 43.17 -12.14
CA ASP A 348 17.78 42.34 -11.57
C ASP A 348 19.04 43.21 -11.46
N ASP A 349 19.30 43.78 -10.27
CA ASP A 349 20.58 44.38 -9.90
C ASP A 349 21.63 43.27 -9.79
N ASP A 350 22.12 42.80 -10.94
CA ASP A 350 23.45 42.22 -11.06
C ASP A 350 24.46 43.37 -10.87
N ASP A 351 24.96 43.52 -9.64
CA ASP A 351 26.11 44.34 -9.28
C ASP A 351 27.39 43.84 -10.02
N ASP A 352 27.55 44.24 -11.27
CA ASP A 352 28.82 44.22 -12.00
C ASP A 352 29.25 45.66 -12.29
N VAL A 353 29.86 46.30 -11.28
CA VAL A 353 30.54 47.59 -11.44
C VAL A 353 31.79 47.41 -12.31
N ALA A 354 31.67 47.87 -13.56
CA ALA A 354 32.76 48.28 -14.46
C ALA A 354 33.73 49.25 -13.75
N GLY A 355 35.02 49.38 -14.06
CA GLY A 355 35.84 49.04 -15.21
C GLY A 355 37.18 49.78 -15.03
N PRO A 356 38.15 49.64 -15.95
CA PRO A 356 39.49 50.19 -15.79
C PRO A 356 39.61 51.61 -16.36
N HIS A 357 40.20 52.56 -15.63
CA HIS A 357 40.89 53.72 -16.23
C HIS A 357 41.82 54.49 -15.26
N VAL A 358 43.12 54.23 -15.44
CA VAL A 358 44.33 55.09 -15.41
C VAL A 358 44.24 56.52 -14.82
N HIS A 359 45.09 56.81 -13.82
CA HIS A 359 46.05 57.93 -13.88
C HIS A 359 47.18 57.80 -12.84
N ASP A 360 48.38 58.11 -13.32
CA ASP A 360 49.70 58.11 -12.68
C ASP A 360 49.83 59.09 -11.51
N ASP A 361 50.68 58.75 -10.53
CA ASP A 361 51.97 59.42 -10.24
C ASP A 361 52.41 59.20 -8.78
N ASP A 362 53.71 58.90 -8.67
CA ASP A 362 54.66 59.30 -7.63
C ASP A 362 54.72 58.57 -6.26
N ASP A 363 55.84 57.84 -6.15
CA ASP A 363 56.94 58.02 -5.20
C ASP A 363 57.16 57.04 -4.04
N ASP A 364 58.42 56.54 -4.07
CA ASP A 364 59.36 56.21 -2.99
C ASP A 364 59.09 54.95 -2.13
N ASP A 365 59.91 53.92 -2.33
CA ASP A 365 61.10 53.55 -1.51
C ASP A 365 60.66 52.63 -0.35
N GLU A 366 61.32 51.56 0.07
CA GLU A 366 62.65 50.99 -0.11
C GLU A 366 62.52 49.53 0.40
N ASP A 367 63.24 48.64 -0.25
CA ASP A 367 64.00 47.48 0.27
C ASP A 367 63.50 46.53 1.39
N ASP A 368 63.89 45.28 1.14
CA ASP A 368 64.49 44.30 2.07
C ASP A 368 63.63 43.24 2.80
N ASP A 369 63.81 42.02 2.26
CA ASP A 369 64.44 40.87 2.91
C ASP A 369 63.65 39.85 3.77
N GLU A 370 63.86 38.60 3.33
CA GLU A 370 64.20 37.38 4.09
C GLU A 370 63.22 36.78 5.12
N SER A 371 62.77 35.57 4.74
CA SER A 371 62.81 34.27 5.45
C SER A 371 62.76 34.14 6.98
N SER A 372 62.22 32.97 7.36
CA SER A 372 62.36 32.23 8.64
C SER A 372 61.48 32.77 9.79
N GLU A 373 60.92 32.00 10.71
CA GLU A 373 61.14 30.63 11.15
C GLU A 373 59.91 30.19 12.01
N VAL A 374 59.99 28.98 12.55
CA VAL A 374 58.99 28.09 13.17
C VAL A 374 58.53 28.41 14.62
N GLU A 375 57.55 27.60 15.06
CA GLU A 375 57.12 27.22 16.44
C GLU A 375 56.05 28.10 17.13
N GLU A 376 55.10 27.61 17.96
CA GLU A 376 54.64 26.30 18.44
C GLU A 376 53.29 26.52 19.18
N GLY A 377 52.52 25.45 19.42
CA GLY A 377 51.48 25.35 20.47
C GLY A 377 50.07 25.86 20.09
N GLU A 378 48.95 25.21 20.38
CA GLU A 378 48.63 24.20 21.39
C GLU A 378 47.37 23.40 20.99
N VAL A 379 47.48 22.09 21.23
CA VAL A 379 46.52 21.05 21.66
C VAL A 379 44.99 21.28 21.64
N GLY A 380 44.28 20.21 21.23
CA GLY A 380 42.86 20.01 21.58
C GLY A 380 42.17 18.78 20.97
N LEU A 381 42.47 17.59 21.52
CA LEU A 381 41.55 16.44 21.75
C LEU A 381 40.72 15.89 20.55
N SER A 382 40.65 14.60 20.25
CA SER A 382 41.33 13.36 20.64
C SER A 382 40.64 12.27 19.81
N TYR A 383 41.43 11.55 19.03
CA TYR A 383 41.06 10.35 18.29
C TYR A 383 41.19 9.12 19.24
N LEU A 384 40.57 7.99 18.85
CA LEU A 384 40.59 6.65 19.48
C LEU A 384 39.64 6.45 20.67
N MET A 385 38.74 5.46 20.64
CA MET A 385 39.12 4.05 20.77
C MET A 385 38.33 3.10 19.86
N LYS A 386 39.09 2.15 19.30
CA LYS A 386 38.69 0.89 18.68
C LYS A 386 39.32 -0.23 19.54
N GLU A 387 38.71 -1.41 19.52
CA GLU A 387 39.08 -2.66 20.24
C GLU A 387 38.69 -2.65 21.73
N GLY A 388 38.10 -3.68 22.33
CA GLY A 388 37.86 -5.08 21.97
C GLY A 388 37.92 -5.86 23.27
N ILE A 389 36.84 -6.53 23.71
CA ILE A 389 36.84 -7.44 24.87
C ILE A 389 35.87 -8.59 24.55
N GLN A 390 36.42 -9.80 24.46
CA GLN A 390 35.75 -11.10 24.55
C GLN A 390 35.35 -11.38 26.01
N ASP A 391 34.65 -12.50 26.22
CA ASP A 391 34.41 -13.22 27.50
C ASP A 391 33.06 -12.85 28.15
N GLU A 392 32.16 -13.75 28.58
CA GLU A 392 32.13 -15.22 28.74
C GLU A 392 30.65 -15.69 28.77
N GLU A 393 30.50 -17.00 28.78
CA GLU A 393 29.30 -17.83 28.99
C GLU A 393 28.48 -17.41 30.23
N ASP A 394 27.14 -17.53 30.18
CA ASP A 394 26.35 -17.83 31.38
C ASP A 394 25.09 -18.63 31.01
N ASP A 395 24.97 -19.77 31.69
CA ASP A 395 23.86 -20.72 31.68
C ASP A 395 22.64 -20.11 32.39
N GLY A 396 21.43 -20.38 31.88
CA GLY A 396 20.21 -19.86 32.48
C GLY A 396 18.99 -20.68 32.10
N ASP A 397 18.94 -21.89 32.64
CA ASP A 397 17.76 -22.77 32.73
C ASP A 397 16.63 -22.04 33.49
N TYR A 398 15.44 -21.95 32.91
CA TYR A 398 14.24 -21.44 33.59
C TYR A 398 13.07 -22.38 33.32
N VAL A 399 12.76 -23.17 34.35
CA VAL A 399 11.57 -23.98 34.54
C VAL A 399 10.64 -23.21 35.48
N GLU A 400 9.37 -23.05 35.11
CA GLU A 400 8.23 -22.86 36.03
C GLU A 400 7.12 -23.76 35.46
N GLU A 401 6.85 -24.93 36.03
CA GLU A 401 6.04 -25.22 37.23
C GLU A 401 4.60 -24.69 37.16
N GLU A 402 3.70 -25.67 37.11
CA GLU A 402 2.26 -25.65 37.19
C GLU A 402 1.78 -25.08 38.53
N GLU A 403 0.71 -24.28 38.52
CA GLU A 403 -0.19 -24.17 39.67
C GLU A 403 -1.64 -24.30 39.21
N ASP A 404 -2.29 -25.30 39.80
CA ASP A 404 -3.72 -25.61 39.78
C ASP A 404 -4.55 -24.47 40.42
N GLU A 405 -5.71 -24.13 39.85
CA GLU A 405 -6.88 -23.73 40.64
C GLU A 405 -8.18 -24.34 40.04
N GLU A 406 -8.90 -25.03 40.93
CA GLU A 406 -10.20 -25.71 40.79
C GLU A 406 -11.39 -24.77 41.15
N GLU A 407 -12.61 -25.31 41.02
CA GLU A 407 -13.97 -24.75 41.27
C GLU A 407 -14.62 -23.99 40.08
N ASP A 408 -15.86 -24.21 39.67
CA ASP A 408 -17.00 -25.03 40.13
C ASP A 408 -17.89 -25.21 38.87
N GLY A 409 -18.42 -26.40 38.54
CA GLY A 409 -19.69 -26.87 39.08
C GLY A 409 -20.87 -26.54 38.15
N ASP A 410 -21.29 -27.48 37.30
CA ASP A 410 -22.71 -27.86 37.30
C ASP A 410 -22.96 -29.23 36.66
N ALA A 411 -23.81 -29.99 37.34
CA ALA A 411 -24.11 -31.38 37.13
C ALA A 411 -25.31 -31.57 36.19
N ALA A 412 -25.27 -32.61 35.35
CA ALA A 412 -26.48 -33.36 35.01
C ALA A 412 -26.12 -34.79 34.59
N GLU A 413 -26.70 -35.72 35.34
CA GLU A 413 -26.62 -37.16 35.27
C GLU A 413 -27.02 -37.76 33.92
N ALA A 414 -26.35 -38.85 33.51
CA ALA A 414 -27.04 -40.08 33.13
C ALA A 414 -26.09 -41.29 33.19
N GLN A 415 -26.49 -42.23 34.05
CA GLN A 415 -25.88 -43.51 34.36
C GLN A 415 -25.82 -44.48 33.15
N GLY A 416 -24.91 -45.47 33.16
CA GLY A 416 -25.05 -46.62 32.25
C GLY A 416 -23.85 -47.56 32.10
N GLU A 417 -23.49 -48.27 33.17
CA GLU A 417 -22.84 -49.59 33.28
C GLU A 417 -21.88 -50.22 32.24
N LYS A 418 -20.79 -50.76 32.80
CA LYS A 418 -19.83 -51.73 32.25
C LYS A 418 -20.37 -53.18 32.29
N ARG A 419 -19.76 -54.03 31.43
CA ARG A 419 -19.51 -55.51 31.50
C ARG A 419 -20.39 -56.35 30.54
N LYS A 420 -20.04 -57.55 30.05
CA LYS A 420 -18.83 -58.40 29.83
C LYS A 420 -19.38 -59.79 29.43
N ARG A 421 -18.87 -60.44 28.35
CA ARG A 421 -18.97 -61.91 28.02
C ARG A 421 -20.40 -62.46 27.75
N GLU A 422 -20.66 -63.57 27.04
CA GLU A 422 -19.99 -64.81 26.60
C GLU A 422 -20.83 -65.35 25.39
N ALA A 423 -20.24 -65.92 24.34
CA ALA A 423 -20.08 -67.36 24.04
C ALA A 423 -21.36 -68.14 23.65
N ASP A 424 -21.17 -68.88 22.54
CA ASP A 424 -21.76 -70.16 22.15
C ASP A 424 -23.06 -70.27 21.32
N ASP A 425 -22.92 -71.27 20.44
CA ASP A 425 -23.92 -72.15 19.81
C ASP A 425 -24.65 -71.63 18.57
N GLU A 426 -24.29 -72.10 17.37
CA GLU A 426 -24.42 -73.46 16.77
C GLU A 426 -25.53 -73.39 15.71
N ALA A 427 -25.17 -73.84 14.50
CA ALA A 427 -26.03 -74.51 13.51
C ALA A 427 -27.22 -73.71 12.94
N ASP A 428 -27.73 -73.95 11.75
CA ASP A 428 -27.42 -74.80 10.59
C ASP A 428 -28.33 -74.21 9.47
N ASP A 429 -28.27 -74.78 8.27
CA ASP A 429 -29.22 -74.60 7.16
C ASP A 429 -29.12 -73.26 6.40
N ASP A 430 -29.25 -73.20 5.09
CA ASP A 430 -29.25 -74.16 3.99
C ASP A 430 -29.29 -73.28 2.72
N ASP A 431 -28.70 -73.81 1.64
CA ASP A 431 -29.11 -73.75 0.24
C ASP A 431 -29.57 -72.45 -0.49
N ASP A 432 -29.07 -72.41 -1.74
CA ASP A 432 -29.66 -71.89 -2.99
C ASP A 432 -29.85 -70.37 -3.20
N GLU A 433 -28.93 -69.76 -3.97
CA GLU A 433 -29.07 -69.49 -5.44
C GLU A 433 -27.79 -68.90 -6.06
#